data_AF-A0A7M3LS21-F1
#
_entry.id   AF-A0A7M3LS21-F1
#
_cell.length_a   1.000
_cell.length_b   1.000
_cell.length_c   1.000
_cell.angle_alpha   90.00
_cell.angle_beta   90.00
_cell.angle_gamma   90.00
#
_symmetry.space_group_name_H-M   'P 1'
#
loop_
_entity.id
_entity.type
_entity.pdbx_description
1 polymer ?
#
loop_
_entity_poly.entity_id
_entity_poly.type
_entity_poly.pdbx_seq_one_letter_code
_entity_poly.pdbx_strand_id
1 'polypeptide(L)'
;MAVVATALADDGEAAVTLLAPLEARDVCRVAVRLAAMAADTLLAVAEAEGGGRAEALARWQACILAHEAQRAAREAGPGPDGC
;
A
#
# COMPACT_ATOMS: atom_id res chain seq x y z
N MET A 1 16.23 -0.38 5.78
CA MET A 1 14.86 -0.17 6.29
C MET A 1 14.27 1.13 5.78
N ALA A 2 14.91 2.30 5.98
CA ALA A 2 14.38 3.58 5.51
C ALA A 2 14.12 3.66 3.99
N VAL A 3 15.06 3.18 3.15
CA VAL A 3 14.98 3.28 1.67
C VAL A 3 13.78 2.54 1.06
N VAL A 4 13.42 1.36 1.60
CA VAL A 4 12.27 0.59 1.09
C VAL A 4 10.96 1.26 1.52
N ALA A 5 10.91 1.84 2.71
CA ALA A 5 9.75 2.56 3.21
C ALA A 5 9.50 3.87 2.44
N THR A 6 10.56 4.64 2.11
CA THR A 6 10.43 5.82 1.25
C THR A 6 10.08 5.45 -0.19
N ALA A 7 10.69 4.39 -0.75
CA ALA A 7 10.32 3.91 -2.08
C ALA A 7 8.84 3.47 -2.16
N LEU A 8 8.35 2.75 -1.14
CA LEU A 8 6.94 2.36 -1.04
C LEU A 8 5.99 3.55 -0.84
N ALA A 9 6.46 4.65 -0.24
CA ALA A 9 5.66 5.85 0.00
C ALA A 9 5.49 6.71 -1.27
N ASP A 10 6.51 6.76 -2.14
CA ASP A 10 6.52 7.62 -3.32
C ASP A 10 6.13 6.89 -4.62
N ASP A 11 6.49 5.61 -4.80
CA ASP A 11 6.22 4.85 -6.02
C ASP A 11 6.25 3.31 -5.81
N GLY A 12 5.07 2.69 -5.83
CA GLY A 12 4.92 1.24 -5.74
C GLY A 12 5.62 0.46 -6.86
N GLU A 13 5.77 1.06 -8.04
CA GLU A 13 6.47 0.47 -9.20
C GLU A 13 7.99 0.44 -8.95
N ALA A 14 8.53 1.50 -8.35
CA ALA A 14 9.92 1.55 -7.92
C ALA A 14 10.21 0.55 -6.80
N ALA A 15 9.26 0.30 -5.90
CA ALA A 15 9.39 -0.71 -4.85
C ALA A 15 9.47 -2.14 -5.42
N VAL A 16 8.73 -2.46 -6.50
CA VAL A 16 8.84 -3.76 -7.18
C VAL A 16 10.23 -3.97 -7.77
N THR A 17 10.85 -2.92 -8.31
CA THR A 17 12.22 -2.98 -8.84
C THR A 17 13.25 -3.35 -7.78
N LEU A 18 13.05 -2.93 -6.52
CA LEU A 18 13.91 -3.30 -5.39
C LEU A 18 13.74 -4.77 -4.96
N LEU A 19 12.60 -5.38 -5.26
CA LEU A 19 12.29 -6.78 -4.94
C LEU A 19 12.67 -7.74 -6.08
N ALA A 20 12.81 -7.25 -7.30
CA ALA A 20 13.14 -8.02 -8.50
C ALA A 20 14.36 -8.97 -8.39
N PRO A 21 15.47 -8.64 -7.70
CA PRO A 21 16.61 -9.55 -7.60
C PRO A 21 16.44 -10.67 -6.56
N LEU A 22 15.37 -10.67 -5.76
CA LEU A 22 15.15 -11.66 -4.71
C LEU A 22 14.45 -12.92 -5.24
N GLU A 23 14.72 -14.06 -4.60
CA GLU A 23 13.93 -15.27 -4.84
C GLU A 23 12.49 -15.10 -4.35
N ALA A 24 11.54 -15.79 -5.00
CA ALA A 24 10.11 -15.69 -4.68
C ALA A 24 9.81 -15.94 -3.18
N ARG A 25 10.54 -16.86 -2.53
CA ARG A 25 10.38 -17.14 -1.09
C ARG A 25 10.69 -15.91 -0.24
N ASP A 26 11.73 -15.17 -0.59
CA ASP A 26 12.15 -14.00 0.17
C ASP A 26 11.24 -12.80 -0.13
N VAL A 27 10.75 -12.66 -1.36
CA VAL A 27 9.68 -11.70 -1.70
C VAL A 27 8.44 -11.96 -0.84
N CYS A 28 7.98 -13.21 -0.74
CA CYS A 28 6.83 -13.56 0.11
C CYS A 28 7.08 -13.22 1.60
N ARG A 29 8.28 -13.47 2.12
CA ARG A 29 8.63 -13.11 3.51
C ARG A 29 8.60 -11.60 3.74
N VAL A 30 9.15 -10.82 2.80
CA VAL A 30 9.13 -9.36 2.86
C VAL A 30 7.70 -8.85 2.80
N ALA A 31 6.87 -9.36 1.89
CA ALA A 31 5.46 -8.99 1.78
C ALA A 31 4.67 -9.25 3.08
N VAL A 32 4.85 -10.43 3.69
CA VAL A 32 4.20 -10.75 4.98
C VAL A 32 4.67 -9.81 6.09
N ARG A 33 5.97 -9.50 6.15
CA ARG A 33 6.52 -8.58 7.15
C ARG A 33 5.97 -7.16 6.98
N LEU A 34 5.88 -6.68 5.74
CA LEU A 34 5.30 -5.37 5.41
C LEU A 34 3.81 -5.31 5.78
N ALA A 35 3.04 -6.35 5.46
CA ALA A 35 1.63 -6.43 5.83
C ALA A 35 1.42 -6.40 7.34
N ALA A 36 2.25 -7.12 8.12
CA ALA A 36 2.19 -7.09 9.57
C ALA A 36 2.49 -5.69 10.14
N MET A 37 3.56 -5.04 9.68
CA MET A 37 3.91 -3.69 10.14
C MET A 37 2.83 -2.64 9.78
N ALA A 38 2.22 -2.76 8.60
CA ALA A 38 1.13 -1.89 8.20
C ALA A 38 -0.11 -2.11 9.08
N ALA A 39 -0.44 -3.37 9.40
CA ALA A 39 -1.56 -3.70 10.29
C ALA A 39 -1.34 -3.14 11.71
N ASP A 40 -0.13 -3.30 12.25
CA ASP A 40 0.24 -2.75 13.57
C ASP A 40 0.13 -1.21 13.59
N THR A 41 0.59 -0.55 12.52
CA THR A 41 0.53 0.91 12.38
C THR A 41 -0.92 1.40 12.33
N LEU A 42 -1.77 0.76 11.54
CA LEU A 42 -3.17 1.14 11.41
C LEU A 42 -3.97 0.90 12.69
N LEU A 43 -3.65 -0.17 13.43
CA LEU A 43 -4.22 -0.40 14.74
C LEU A 43 -3.79 0.68 15.73
N ALA A 44 -2.51 1.02 15.78
CA ALA A 44 -1.99 2.07 16.66
C ALA A 44 -2.61 3.45 16.36
N VAL A 45 -2.82 3.77 15.08
CA VAL A 45 -3.53 4.99 14.67
C VAL A 45 -4.99 4.98 15.12
N ALA A 46 -5.70 3.86 14.91
CA ALA A 46 -7.08 3.72 15.34
C ALA A 46 -7.21 3.85 16.88
N GLU A 47 -6.31 3.22 17.64
CA GLU A 47 -6.30 3.31 19.11
C GLU A 47 -6.00 4.75 19.59
N ALA A 48 -5.09 5.46 18.94
CA ALA A 48 -4.78 6.86 19.26
C ALA A 48 -5.98 7.80 19.03
N GLU A 49 -6.86 7.47 18.09
CA GLU A 49 -8.09 8.20 17.80
C GLU A 49 -9.30 7.73 18.66
N GLY A 50 -9.08 6.80 19.61
CA GLY A 50 -10.13 6.24 20.46
C GLY A 50 -10.94 5.11 19.82
N GLY A 51 -10.52 4.65 18.64
CA GLY A 51 -11.06 3.49 17.94
C GLY A 51 -10.37 2.19 18.33
N GLY A 52 -10.53 1.17 17.48
CA GLY A 52 -9.91 -0.14 17.67
C GLY A 52 -9.84 -0.92 16.36
N ARG A 53 -9.78 -2.25 16.44
CA ARG A 53 -9.58 -3.12 15.27
C ARG A 53 -10.57 -2.90 14.13
N ALA A 54 -11.84 -2.62 14.44
CA ALA A 54 -12.86 -2.38 13.41
C ALA A 54 -12.56 -1.11 12.60
N GLU A 55 -12.13 -0.04 13.27
CA GLU A 55 -11.75 1.24 12.64
C GLU A 55 -10.48 1.07 11.80
N ALA A 56 -9.48 0.36 12.33
CA ALA A 56 -8.26 0.04 11.60
C ALA A 56 -8.55 -0.74 10.30
N LEU A 57 -9.49 -1.70 10.36
CA LEU A 57 -9.91 -2.47 9.18
C LEU A 57 -10.66 -1.61 8.16
N ALA A 58 -11.58 -0.76 8.61
CA ALA A 58 -12.31 0.15 7.73
C ALA A 58 -11.34 1.10 6.99
N ARG A 59 -10.34 1.62 7.70
CA ARG A 59 -9.31 2.49 7.13
C ARG A 59 -8.42 1.75 6.14
N TRP A 60 -8.00 0.52 6.46
CA TRP A 60 -7.27 -0.34 5.52
C TRP A 60 -8.06 -0.54 4.21
N GLN A 61 -9.35 -0.90 4.33
CA GLN A 61 -10.23 -1.10 3.17
C GLN A 61 -10.37 0.17 2.32
N ALA A 62 -10.55 1.33 2.96
CA ALA A 62 -10.64 2.61 2.27
C ALA A 62 -9.35 2.93 1.49
N CYS A 63 -8.17 2.66 2.07
CA CYS A 63 -6.89 2.85 1.40
C CYS A 63 -6.73 1.95 0.17
N ILE A 64 -7.11 0.67 0.25
CA ILE A 64 -7.08 -0.24 -0.91
C ILE A 64 -8.00 0.27 -2.02
N LEU A 65 -9.26 0.59 -1.68
CA LEU A 65 -10.23 1.06 -2.67
C LEU A 65 -9.76 2.34 -3.37
N ALA A 66 -9.17 3.27 -2.61
CA ALA A 66 -8.57 4.48 -3.17
C ALA A 66 -7.41 4.17 -4.12
N HIS A 67 -6.53 3.22 -3.74
CA HIS A 67 -5.42 2.79 -4.59
C HIS A 67 -5.89 2.17 -5.90
N GLU A 68 -6.84 1.24 -5.84
CA GLU A 68 -7.41 0.57 -7.02
C GLU A 68 -8.14 1.56 -7.93
N ALA A 69 -8.89 2.51 -7.36
CA ALA A 69 -9.55 3.57 -8.13
C ALA A 69 -8.53 4.46 -8.88
N GLN A 70 -7.45 4.87 -8.21
CA GLN A 70 -6.37 5.64 -8.83
C GLN A 70 -5.66 4.85 -9.93
N ARG A 71 -5.42 3.55 -9.70
CA ARG A 71 -4.83 2.66 -10.68
C ARG A 71 -5.71 2.53 -11.92
N ALA A 72 -7.01 2.25 -11.73
CA ALA A 72 -7.98 2.17 -12.82
C ALA A 72 -8.06 3.49 -13.62
N ALA A 73 -8.00 4.64 -12.94
CA ALA A 73 -7.97 5.95 -13.60
C ALA A 73 -6.70 6.16 -14.44
N ARG A 74 -5.53 5.70 -13.98
CA ARG A 74 -4.27 5.75 -14.75
C ARG A 74 -4.33 4.85 -15.99
N GLU A 75 -4.92 3.65 -15.85
CA GLU A 75 -5.05 2.68 -16.94
C GLU A 75 -6.09 3.11 -17.99
N ALA A 76 -7.12 3.87 -17.59
CA ALA A 76 -8.15 4.39 -18.50
C ALA A 76 -7.62 5.46 -19.49
N GLY A 77 -6.48 6.10 -19.20
CA GLY A 77 -5.95 7.22 -19.98
C GLY A 77 -6.85 8.46 -19.98
N PRO A 78 -6.42 9.62 -20.52
CA PRO A 78 -7.31 10.75 -20.71
C PRO A 78 -8.38 10.34 -21.72
N GLY A 79 -9.64 10.32 -21.30
CA GLY A 79 -10.77 10.09 -22.19
C GLY A 79 -10.75 11.08 -23.36
N PRO A 80 -11.21 10.68 -24.56
CA PRO A 80 -11.17 11.52 -25.77
C PRO A 80 -12.24 12.62 -25.74
N ASP A 81 -12.36 13.39 -24.66
CA ASP A 81 -13.31 14.50 -24.56
C ASP A 81 -12.55 15.81 -24.30
N GLY A 82 -11.79 16.18 -25.33
CA GLY A 82 -11.29 17.53 -25.56
C GLY A 82 -11.71 17.98 -26.96
N CYS A 83 -13.01 18.19 -27.16
CA CYS A 83 -13.61 18.86 -28.31
C CYS A 83 -14.65 19.87 -27.81
#